data_AF-A0A383E6U0-F1
#
_entry.id   AF-A0A383E6U0-F1
#
_cell.length_a   1.000
_cell.length_b   1.000
_cell.length_c   1.000
_cell.angle_alpha   90.00
_cell.angle_beta   90.00
_cell.angle_gamma   90.00
#
_symmetry.space_group_name_H-M   'P 1'
#
loop_
_entity.id
_entity.type
_entity.pdbx_description
1 polymer ?
#
loop_
_entity_poly.entity_id
_entity_poly.type
_entity_poly.pdbx_seq_one_letter_code
_entity_poly.pdbx_strand_id
1 'polypeptide(L)' 'MPKKIVLAYSGGLDTSVILKWLQVKYQCPVVTFTADLGQGEELAPV' A
#
# COMPACT_ATOMS: atom_id res chain seq x y z
N MET A 1 -4.87 -7.87 20.10
CA MET A 1 -3.98 -7.15 19.16
C MET A 1 -4.80 -6.13 18.38
N PRO A 2 -4.28 -4.93 18.09
CA PRO A 2 -4.99 -4.00 17.20
C PRO A 2 -5.12 -4.62 15.80
N LYS A 3 -6.26 -4.38 15.13
CA LYS A 3 -6.46 -4.79 13.74
C LYS A 3 -5.44 -4.04 12.85
N LYS A 4 -4.87 -4.72 11.86
CA LYS A 4 -3.95 -4.15 10.86
C LYS A 4 -4.33 -4.65 9.49
N ILE A 5 -4.07 -3.85 8.46
CA ILE A 5 -4.31 -4.20 7.06
C ILE A 5 -2.97 -4.27 6.34
N VAL A 6 -2.74 -5.32 5.55
CA VAL A 6 -1.64 -5.37 4.58
C VAL A 6 -2.24 -5.07 3.21
N LEU A 7 -1.72 -4.06 2.53
CA LEU A 7 -2.17 -3.63 1.21
C LEU A 7 -1.13 -3.99 0.17
N ALA A 8 -1.51 -4.79 -0.83
CA ALA A 8 -0.73 -4.89 -2.06
C ALA A 8 -0.78 -3.54 -2.76
N TYR A 9 0.36 -2.86 -2.81
CA TYR A 9 0.50 -1.46 -3.24
C TYR A 9 1.44 -1.42 -4.43
N SER A 10 0.96 -1.00 -5.59
CA SER A 10 1.78 -0.91 -6.80
C SER A 10 2.49 0.44 -6.96
N GLY A 11 2.14 1.44 -6.15
CA GLY A 11 2.59 2.82 -6.33
C GLY A 11 1.72 3.64 -7.28
N GLY A 12 0.80 3.00 -8.01
CA GLY A 12 -0.13 3.67 -8.92
C GLY A 12 -1.23 4.45 -8.18
N LEU A 13 -1.82 5.42 -8.89
CA LEU A 13 -2.87 6.33 -8.37
C LEU A 13 -3.96 5.59 -7.59
N ASP A 14 -4.50 4.51 -8.15
CA ASP A 14 -5.60 3.75 -7.54
C ASP A 14 -5.19 3.17 -6.18
N THR A 15 -4.00 2.56 -6.11
CA THR A 15 -3.49 1.99 -4.86
C THR A 15 -3.13 3.06 -3.83
N SER A 16 -2.76 4.26 -4.26
CA SER A 16 -2.51 5.43 -3.41
C SER A 16 -3.78 5.99 -2.80
N VAL A 17 -4.86 6.07 -3.59
CA VAL A 17 -6.18 6.46 -3.09
C VAL A 17 -6.72 5.41 -2.12
N ILE A 18 -6.58 4.11 -2.44
CA ILE A 18 -6.99 3.00 -1.55
C ILE A 18 -6.24 3.05 -0.22
N LEU A 19 -4.92 3.30 -0.23
CA LEU A 19 -4.12 3.43 1.00
C LEU A 19 -4.73 4.49 1.92
N LYS A 20 -5.04 5.69 1.39
CA LYS A 20 -5.62 6.76 2.20
C LYS A 20 -7.02 6.43 2.67
N TRP A 21 -7.83 5.82 1.80
CA TRP A 21 -9.19 5.41 2.13
C TRP A 21 -9.23 4.40 3.28
N LEU A 22 -8.34 3.39 3.26
CA LEU A 22 -8.25 2.37 4.31
C LEU A 22 -7.88 2.99 5.68
N GLN A 23 -6.93 3.94 5.68
CA GLN A 23 -6.55 4.66 6.90
C GLN A 23 -7.73 5.44 7.50
N VAL A 24 -8.50 6.16 6.68
CA VAL A 24 -9.65 6.97 7.14
C VAL A 24 -10.80 6.07 7.57
N LYS A 25 -11.12 5.04 6.78
CA LYS A 25 -12.30 4.19 6.98
C LYS A 25 -12.17 3.28 8.18
N TYR A 26 -10.99 2.68 8.37
CA TYR A 26 -10.77 1.65 9.37
C TYR A 26 -9.96 2.12 10.58
N GLN A 27 -9.38 3.34 10.53
CA GLN A 27 -8.63 3.95 11.63
C GLN A 27 -7.61 3.00 12.25
N CYS A 28 -6.93 2.23 11.40
CA CYS A 28 -5.98 1.21 11.81
C CYS A 28 -4.71 1.26 10.96
N PRO A 29 -3.59 0.71 11.46
CA PRO A 29 -2.35 0.69 10.70
C PRO A 29 -2.50 -0.07 9.38
N VAL A 30 -2.05 0.55 8.28
CA VAL A 30 -1.96 -0.06 6.95
C VAL A 30 -0.50 -0.21 6.61
N VAL A 31 -0.07 -1.44 6.31
CA VAL A 31 1.29 -1.77 5.86
C VAL A 31 1.21 -2.04 4.37
N THR A 32 2.00 -1.33 3.57
CA THR A 32 2.08 -1.57 2.13
C THR A 32 3.06 -2.68 1.81
N PHE A 33 2.75 -3.47 0.79
CA PHE A 33 3.63 -4.47 0.23
C PHE A 33 3.68 -4.30 -1.29
N THR A 34 4.88 -4.16 -1.81
CA THR A 34 5.16 -4.10 -3.25
C THR A 34 6.15 -5.20 -3.57
N ALA A 35 5.83 -6.05 -4.54
CA ALA A 35 6.72 -7.10 -5.01
C ALA A 35 7.28 -6.70 -6.36
N ASP A 36 8.60 -6.87 -6.55
CA ASP A 36 9.21 -6.83 -7.88
C ASP A 36 8.98 -8.16 -8.58
N LEU A 37 8.30 -8.13 -9.72
CA LEU A 37 8.07 -9.30 -10.59
C LEU A 37 8.61 -9.06 -12.02
N GLY A 38 9.55 -8.12 -12.19
CA GLY A 38 10.06 -7.71 -13.49
C GLY A 38 9.27 -6.56 -14.13
N GLN A 39 8.70 -5.68 -13.31
CA GLN A 39 7.87 -4.56 -13.77
C GLN A 39 8.66 -3.42 -14.43
N GLY A 40 9.99 -3.43 -14.34
CA GLY A 40 10.85 -2.53 -15.11
C GLY A 40 10.79 -1.05 -14.75
N GLU A 41 9.98 -0.65 -13.77
CA GLU A 41 9.99 0.69 -13.19
C GLU A 41 10.41 0.67 -11.71
N GLU A 42 11.11 1.74 -11.36
CA GLU A 42 12.01 1.95 -10.23
C GLU A 42 11.32 1.77 -8.87
N LEU A 43 11.44 0.56 -8.29
CA LEU A 43 11.16 0.30 -6.88
C LEU A 43 12.24 0.91 -5.98
N ALA A 44 12.65 2.16 -6.25
CA ALA A 44 13.56 2.86 -5.39
C ALA A 44 12.86 3.16 -4.06
N PRO A 45 13.48 2.82 -2.92
CA PRO A 45 12.97 3.23 -1.62
C PRO A 45 13.03 4.76 -1.51
N VAL A 46 11.92 5.36 -1.07
CA VAL A 46 11.85 6.75 -0.56
C VAL A 46 12.02 6.78 0.94
#